data_AF-A0A7W0L6R3-F1
#
_entry.id   AF-A0A7W0L6R3-F1
#
_cell.length_a   1.000
_cell.length_b   1.000
_cell.length_c   1.000
_cell.angle_alpha   90.00
_cell.angle_beta   90.00
_cell.angle_gamma   90.00
#
_symmetry.space_group_name_H-M   'P 1'
#
loop_
_entity.id
_entity.type
_entity.pdbx_description
1 polymer ?
#
loop_
_entity_poly.entity_id
_entity_poly.type
_entity_poly.pdbx_seq_one_letter_code
_entity_poly.pdbx_strand_id
1 'polypeptide(L)' 'MLIDCDTCQVRGAACRDCVVTVLLGPPAGLGSDILELDEVEQAAVNTLAEAGLIPPLRLVPFVTQGESRTTDGRQEVG' A
#
# COMPACT_ATOMS: atom_id res chain seq x y z
N MET A 1 16.96 11.32 -20.97
CA MET A 1 17.89 11.00 -19.86
C MET A 1 17.84 9.51 -19.62
N LEU A 2 18.97 8.82 -19.52
CA LEU A 2 19.04 7.37 -19.30
C LEU A 2 19.75 7.10 -17.98
N ILE A 3 19.15 6.30 -17.10
CA ILE A 3 19.74 5.87 -15.84
C ILE A 3 19.99 4.37 -15.96
N ASP A 4 21.24 3.96 -15.78
CA ASP A 4 21.63 2.54 -15.76
C ASP A 4 21.71 2.05 -14.30
N CYS A 5 20.68 1.33 -13.88
CA CYS A 5 20.61 0.77 -12.54
C CYS A 5 21.57 -0.40 -12.32
N ASP A 6 22.04 -1.08 -13.38
CA ASP A 6 22.92 -2.24 -13.25
C ASP A 6 24.36 -1.86 -12.93
N THR A 7 24.77 -0.64 -13.28
CA THR A 7 26.12 -0.10 -12.98
C THR A 7 26.12 0.90 -11.81
N CYS A 8 24.98 1.10 -11.14
CA CYS A 8 24.84 2.03 -10.03
C CYS A 8 25.56 1.53 -8.76
N GLN A 9 26.57 2.27 -8.28
CA GLN A 9 27.37 1.90 -7.09
C GLN A 9 26.56 1.79 -5.79
N VAL A 10 25.43 2.48 -5.70
CA VAL A 10 24.56 2.47 -4.51
C VAL A 10 23.27 1.66 -4.73
N ARG A 11 23.22 0.83 -5.78
CA ARG A 11 22.06 -0.03 -6.06
C ARG A 11 21.72 -0.87 -4.83
N GLY A 12 20.43 -0.92 -4.50
CA GLY A 12 19.91 -1.54 -3.28
C GLY A 12 20.04 -0.61 -2.08
N ALA A 13 21.26 -0.17 -1.74
CA ALA A 13 21.54 0.62 -0.54
C ALA A 13 20.80 1.97 -0.49
N ALA A 14 20.76 2.70 -1.62
CA ALA A 14 20.13 4.02 -1.69
C ALA A 14 18.89 4.05 -2.61
N CYS A 15 18.39 2.89 -3.04
CA CYS A 15 17.26 2.84 -3.97
C CYS A 15 15.98 3.44 -3.36
N ARG A 16 15.81 3.40 -2.03
CA ARG A 16 14.61 3.93 -1.36
C ARG A 16 14.46 5.45 -1.50
N ASP A 17 15.57 6.17 -1.59
CA ASP A 17 15.61 7.64 -1.68
C ASP A 17 16.03 8.14 -3.07
N CYS A 18 16.04 7.26 -4.07
CA CYS A 18 16.40 7.60 -5.45
C CYS A 18 15.24 8.28 -6.19
N VAL A 19 15.54 9.22 -7.08
CA VAL A 19 14.53 9.87 -7.96
C VAL A 19 13.74 8.87 -8.81
N VAL A 20 14.33 7.72 -9.16
CA VAL A 20 13.64 6.65 -9.89
C VAL A 20 12.47 6.09 -9.07
N THR A 21 12.67 5.89 -7.77
CA THR A 21 11.64 5.41 -6.84
C THR A 21 10.52 6.42 -6.65
N VAL A 22 10.85 7.72 -6.65
CA VAL A 22 9.84 8.79 -6.60
C VAL A 22 8.95 8.78 -7.84
N LEU A 23 9.52 8.53 -9.01
CA LEU A 23 8.79 8.58 -10.28
C LEU A 23 8.05 7.29 -10.62
N LEU A 24 8.61 6.14 -10.26
CA LEU A 24 8.13 4.82 -10.70
C LEU A 24 7.65 3.93 -9.55
N GLY A 25 7.78 4.37 -8.30
CA GLY A 25 7.54 3.55 -7.13
C GLY A 25 8.73 2.64 -6.78
N PRO A 26 8.68 1.96 -5.62
CA PRO A 26 9.73 1.05 -5.20
C PRO A 26 9.89 -0.10 -6.20
N PRO A 27 11.12 -0.59 -6.42
CA PRO A 27 11.35 -1.79 -7.21
C PRO A 27 10.55 -2.98 -6.67
N ALA A 28 10.00 -3.81 -7.56
CA ALA A 28 9.17 -4.96 -7.21
C ALA A 28 9.87 -5.84 -6.16
N GLY A 29 9.17 -6.12 -5.05
CA GLY A 29 9.68 -6.91 -3.92
C GLY A 29 10.45 -6.12 -2.86
N LEU A 30 10.60 -4.79 -3.00
CA LEU A 30 11.22 -3.91 -2.00
C LEU A 30 10.25 -2.87 -1.40
N GLY A 31 9.03 -2.79 -1.92
CA GLY A 31 7.93 -2.00 -1.36
C GLY A 31 6.90 -2.91 -0.71
N SER A 32 6.47 -2.57 0.49
CA SER A 32 5.19 -3.07 1.00
C SER A 32 4.11 -2.34 0.20
N ASP A 33 3.64 -2.92 -0.89
CA ASP A 33 2.49 -2.39 -1.66
C ASP A 33 1.21 -2.37 -0.80
N ILE A 34 1.26 -3.02 0.36
CA ILE A 34 0.25 -3.04 1.40
C ILE A 34 0.73 -2.18 2.56
N LEU A 35 0.05 -1.07 2.81
CA LEU A 35 0.22 -0.30 4.04
C LEU A 35 -0.76 -0.86 5.07
N GLU A 36 -0.26 -1.60 6.05
CA GLU A 36 -1.06 -2.02 7.20
C GLU A 36 -1.07 -0.89 8.23
N LEU A 37 -2.26 -0.35 8.50
CA LEU A 37 -2.51 0.59 9.58
C LEU A 37 -3.61 -0.01 10.44
N ASP A 38 -3.38 -0.08 11.74
CA ASP A 38 -4.48 -0.34 12.67
C ASP A 38 -5.40 0.90 12.79
N GLU A 39 -6.51 0.75 13.51
CA GLU A 39 -7.50 1.82 13.69
C GLU A 39 -6.91 3.07 14.37
N VAL A 40 -5.99 2.88 15.32
CA VAL A 40 -5.36 3.96 16.07
C VAL A 40 -4.34 4.69 15.19
N GLU A 41 -3.53 3.95 14.45
CA GLU A 41 -2.56 4.50 13.50
C GLU A 41 -3.26 5.27 12.38
N GLN A 42 -4.33 4.71 11.81
CA GLN A 42 -5.13 5.39 10.78
C GLN A 42 -5.74 6.70 11.33
N ALA A 43 -6.24 6.69 12.57
CA ALA A 43 -6.76 7.90 13.22
C ALA A 43 -5.67 8.95 13.46
N ALA A 44 -4.47 8.54 13.88
CA ALA A 44 -3.34 9.44 14.07
C ALA A 44 -2.92 10.11 12.75
N VAL A 45 -2.81 9.34 11.67
CA VAL A 45 -2.48 9.88 10.35
C VAL A 45 -3.57 10.83 9.83
N ASN A 46 -4.85 10.49 10.03
CA ASN A 46 -5.95 11.40 9.72
C ASN A 46 -5.86 12.72 10.49
N THR A 47 -5.50 12.68 11.78
CA THR A 47 -5.31 13.90 12.59
C THR A 47 -4.21 14.80 12.01
N LEU A 48 -3.09 14.22 11.57
CA LEU A 48 -2.02 14.98 10.92
C LEU A 48 -2.49 15.61 9.61
N ALA A 49 -3.31 14.90 8.83
CA ALA A 49 -3.87 15.42 7.58
C ALA A 49 -4.88 16.56 7.82
N GLU A 50 -5.76 16.41 8.81
CA GLU A 50 -6.72 17.45 9.21
C GLU A 50 -6.03 18.71 9.71
N ALA A 51 -4.90 18.55 10.42
CA ALA A 51 -4.06 19.66 10.85
C ALA A 51 -3.24 20.29 9.70
N GLY A 52 -3.27 19.72 8.49
CA GLY A 52 -2.53 20.20 7.31
C GLY A 52 -1.03 19.90 7.33
N LEU A 53 -0.58 18.99 8.19
CA LEU A 53 0.84 18.61 8.31
C LEU A 53 1.25 17.60 7.23
N ILE A 54 0.30 16.85 6.68
CA ILE A 54 0.50 15.88 5.60
C ILE A 54 -0.68 15.93 4.62
N PRO A 55 -0.53 15.41 3.39
CA PRO A 55 -1.67 15.21 2.49
C PRO A 55 -2.71 14.21 3.06
N PRO A 56 -4.00 14.34 2.70
CA PRO A 56 -5.03 13.37 3.09
C PRO A 56 -4.72 11.95 2.64
N LEU A 57 -5.07 10.96 3.48
CA LEU A 57 -4.97 9.54 3.16
C LEU A 57 -5.84 9.20 1.93
N ARG A 58 -5.23 8.62 0.90
CA ARG A 58 -5.89 8.15 -0.34
C ARG A 58 -5.78 6.63 -0.47
N LEU A 59 -6.01 5.93 0.63
CA LEU A 59 -5.96 4.47 0.64
C LEU A 59 -7.18 3.91 -0.06
N VAL A 60 -6.98 2.87 -0.88
CA VAL A 60 -8.05 2.08 -1.48
C VAL A 60 -8.17 0.80 -0.65
N PRO A 61 -9.32 0.53 0.00
CA PRO A 61 -9.50 -0.69 0.78
C PRO A 61 -9.29 -1.93 -0.10
N PHE A 62 -8.42 -2.84 0.33
CA PHE A 62 -8.28 -4.14 -0.30
C PHE A 62 -9.24 -5.12 0.38
N VAL A 63 -10.30 -5.53 -0.33
CA VAL A 63 -11.26 -6.52 0.16
C VAL A 63 -10.87 -7.89 -0.41
N THR A 64 -10.35 -8.79 0.42
CA THR A 64 -10.16 -10.19 0.02
C THR A 64 -11.52 -10.86 -0.14
N GLN A 65 -11.93 -11.18 -1.37
CA GLN A 65 -13.16 -11.92 -1.64
C GLN A 65 -12.98 -13.39 -1.24
N GLY A 66 -13.27 -13.72 0.03
CA GLY A 66 -13.00 -15.06 0.59
C GLY A 66 -14.09 -15.69 1.46
N GLU A 67 -15.15 -14.98 1.85
CA GLU A 67 -16.17 -15.52 2.77
C GLU A 67 -17.59 -15.05 2.39
N SER A 68 -18.17 -15.66 1.37
CA SER A 68 -19.61 -15.49 1.06
C SER A 68 -20.26 -16.82 0.65
N ARG A 69 -19.86 -17.91 1.30
CA ARG A 69 -20.51 -19.22 1.18
C ARG A 69 -20.71 -19.85 2.54
N THR A 70 -21.70 -19.39 3.31
CA THR A 70 -22.54 -20.18 4.23
C THR A 70 -23.39 -19.22 5.06
N THR A 71 -24.57 -18.86 4.54
CA THR A 71 -25.84 -18.67 5.29
C THR A 71 -26.96 -18.28 4.32
N ASP A 72 -27.04 -18.91 3.15
CA ASP A 72 -28.31 -18.98 2.42
C ASP A 72 -28.49 -20.40 1.88
N GLY A 73 -29.41 -21.12 2.50
CA GLY A 73 -29.63 -22.55 2.32
C GLY A 73 -30.93 -22.99 2.98
N ARG A 74 -31.96 -22.14 2.89
CA ARG A 74 -33.34 -22.53 3.09
C ARG A 74 -33.80 -23.19 1.78
N GLN A 75 -33.74 -24.51 1.72
CA GLN A 75 -34.34 -25.34 0.66
C GLN A 75 -34.68 -26.71 1.28
N GLU A 76 -35.87 -26.90 1.84
CA GLU A 76 -37.07 -27.45 1.18
C GLU A 76 -36.89 -28.85 0.57
N VAL A 77 -37.43 -29.87 1.24
CA VAL A 77 -38.15 -31.09 0.74
C VAL A 77 -38.70 -31.78 2.01
N GLY A 78 -40.00 -32.05 2.18
CA GLY A 78 -40.83 -32.95 1.37
C GLY A 78 -41.13 -34.18 2.24
#